data_AF-A0A1X0ZGN6-F1
#
_entry.id   AF-A0A1X0ZGN6-F1
#
_cell.length_a   1.000
_cell.length_b   1.000
_cell.length_c   1.000
_cell.angle_alpha   90.00
_cell.angle_beta   90.00
_cell.angle_gamma   90.00
#
_symmetry.space_group_name_H-M   'P 1'
#
loop_
_entity.id
_entity.type
_entity.pdbx_description
1 polymer ?
#
loop_
_entity_poly.entity_id
_entity_poly.type
_entity_poly.pdbx_seq_one_letter_code
_entity_poly.pdbx_strand_id
1 'polypeptide(L)'
;MSAYGQFAWQDALSLATWLTKSFDLEAIRESYEATSVQDNHEFEIANAEIIQELLARPEGQRSAYLRRVSKNVSSSTQGMLIVMAIIAQVRVMEVIELRDRFRYSLSPGGGTRITCANIYAFNNAMMDVSFMAWPAAVFEAASAKESERMSQWAIIEPFIDEFSKALERSQKDG
;
A
#
# COMPACT_ATOMS: atom_id res chain seq x y z
N MET A 1 -10.50 6.03 11.33
CA MET A 1 -9.34 6.58 10.60
C MET A 1 -9.67 7.96 10.07
N SER A 2 -8.71 8.88 10.10
CA SER A 2 -8.82 10.16 9.37
C SER A 2 -8.70 9.93 7.86
N ALA A 3 -9.13 10.93 7.05
CA ALA A 3 -9.13 10.84 5.59
C ALA A 3 -7.75 10.47 5.01
N TYR A 4 -6.67 10.98 5.61
CA TYR A 4 -5.30 10.67 5.18
C TYR A 4 -4.89 9.23 5.50
N GLY A 5 -5.25 8.71 6.68
CA GLY A 5 -4.99 7.30 7.02
C GLY A 5 -5.76 6.35 6.10
N GLN A 6 -7.03 6.69 5.79
CA GLN A 6 -7.84 5.90 4.86
C GLN A 6 -7.27 5.91 3.45
N PHE A 7 -6.78 7.06 2.98
CA PHE A 7 -6.08 7.16 1.72
C PHE A 7 -4.83 6.27 1.69
N ALA A 8 -3.96 6.38 2.69
CA ALA A 8 -2.73 5.60 2.78
C ALA A 8 -3.01 4.08 2.73
N TRP A 9 -4.00 3.62 3.48
CA TRP A 9 -4.43 2.22 3.45
C TRP A 9 -4.95 1.78 2.07
N GLN A 10 -5.85 2.54 1.45
CA GLN A 10 -6.36 2.18 0.12
C GLN A 10 -5.27 2.22 -0.95
N ASP A 11 -4.31 3.14 -0.83
CA ASP A 11 -3.17 3.21 -1.73
C ASP A 11 -2.23 2.01 -1.58
N ALA A 12 -1.98 1.55 -0.36
CA ALA A 12 -1.26 0.31 -0.08
C ALA A 12 -1.95 -0.90 -0.74
N LEU A 13 -3.28 -0.99 -0.68
CA LEU A 13 -4.04 -2.06 -1.35
C LEU A 13 -3.93 -1.98 -2.89
N SER A 14 -3.95 -0.78 -3.46
CA SER A 14 -3.75 -0.57 -4.90
C SER A 14 -2.34 -1.01 -5.34
N LEU A 15 -1.31 -0.63 -4.59
CA LEU A 15 0.07 -1.06 -4.83
C LEU A 15 0.24 -2.58 -4.70
N ALA A 16 -0.35 -3.21 -3.68
CA ALA A 16 -0.34 -4.66 -3.52
C ALA A 16 -1.03 -5.37 -4.69
N THR A 17 -2.19 -4.85 -5.13
CA THR A 17 -2.90 -5.38 -6.30
C THR A 17 -2.06 -5.24 -7.58
N TRP A 18 -1.38 -4.12 -7.75
CA TRP A 18 -0.48 -3.91 -8.88
C TRP A 18 0.71 -4.89 -8.86
N LEU A 19 1.33 -5.08 -7.69
CA LEU A 19 2.42 -6.03 -7.49
C LEU A 19 1.99 -7.45 -7.88
N THR A 20 0.88 -7.93 -7.32
CA THR A 20 0.34 -9.28 -7.59
C THR A 20 0.01 -9.50 -9.06
N LYS A 21 -0.44 -8.46 -9.79
CA LYS A 21 -0.81 -8.58 -11.20
C LYS A 21 0.39 -8.52 -12.16
N SER A 22 1.45 -7.83 -11.78
CA SER A 22 2.54 -7.48 -12.70
C SER A 22 3.84 -8.22 -12.41
N PHE A 23 3.96 -8.88 -11.26
CA PHE A 23 5.18 -9.54 -10.81
C PHE A 23 4.90 -10.90 -10.19
N ASP A 24 5.93 -11.72 -10.11
CA ASP A 24 5.91 -12.97 -9.36
C ASP A 24 5.98 -12.67 -7.85
N LEU A 25 4.81 -12.69 -7.20
CA LEU A 25 4.68 -12.32 -5.79
C LEU A 25 5.42 -13.29 -4.86
N GLU A 26 5.41 -14.59 -5.18
CA GLU A 26 6.07 -15.61 -4.36
C GLU A 26 7.58 -15.40 -4.39
N ALA A 27 8.16 -15.22 -5.58
CA ALA A 27 9.59 -14.95 -5.71
C ALA A 27 10.02 -13.63 -5.03
N ILE A 28 9.17 -12.59 -5.07
CA ILE A 28 9.45 -11.32 -4.38
C ILE A 28 9.39 -11.50 -2.87
N ARG A 29 8.38 -12.22 -2.37
CA ARG A 29 8.23 -12.48 -0.94
C ARG A 29 9.40 -13.28 -0.40
N GLU A 30 9.79 -14.35 -1.08
CA GLU A 30 10.95 -15.15 -0.69
C GLU A 30 12.23 -14.31 -0.66
N SER A 31 12.44 -13.46 -1.67
CA SER A 31 13.57 -12.52 -1.72
C SER A 31 13.55 -11.53 -0.54
N TYR A 32 12.37 -10.99 -0.21
CA TYR A 32 12.20 -10.07 0.92
C TYR A 32 12.50 -10.73 2.26
N GLU A 33 11.89 -11.90 2.51
CA GLU A 33 12.01 -12.64 3.77
C GLU A 33 13.41 -13.26 3.95
N ALA A 34 14.12 -13.54 2.86
CA ALA A 34 15.53 -13.97 2.90
C ALA A 34 16.50 -12.82 3.22
N THR A 35 16.07 -11.57 3.01
CA THR A 35 16.89 -10.38 3.26
C THR A 35 16.77 -9.96 4.73
N SER A 36 17.87 -9.58 5.36
CA SER A 36 17.84 -9.16 6.76
C SER A 36 17.04 -7.85 6.93
N VAL A 37 16.47 -7.62 8.11
CA VAL A 37 15.78 -6.36 8.43
C VAL A 37 16.69 -5.15 8.23
N GLN A 38 17.98 -5.28 8.56
CA GLN A 38 18.97 -4.21 8.39
C GLN A 38 19.20 -3.90 6.90
N ASP A 39 19.38 -4.92 6.07
CA ASP A 39 19.59 -4.73 4.62
C ASP A 39 18.34 -4.14 3.95
N ASN A 40 17.14 -4.58 4.37
CA ASN A 40 15.88 -3.99 3.93
C ASN A 40 15.79 -2.51 4.32
N HIS A 41 16.27 -2.14 5.50
CA HIS A 41 16.34 -0.75 5.93
C HIS A 41 17.34 0.08 5.12
N GLU A 42 18.53 -0.45 4.88
CA GLU A 42 19.54 0.20 4.04
C GLU A 42 19.06 0.36 2.59
N PHE A 43 18.32 -0.63 2.07
CA PHE A 43 17.66 -0.55 0.78
C PHE A 43 16.61 0.56 0.74
N GLU A 44 15.75 0.67 1.76
CA GLU A 44 14.77 1.76 1.86
C GLU A 44 15.47 3.12 1.86
N ILE A 45 16.52 3.30 2.67
CA ILE A 45 17.29 4.55 2.74
C ILE A 45 17.88 4.89 1.38
N ALA A 46 18.54 3.93 0.73
CA ALA A 46 19.19 4.14 -0.56
C ALA A 46 18.20 4.50 -1.69
N ASN A 47 16.93 4.11 -1.54
CA ASN A 47 15.89 4.30 -2.56
C ASN A 47 14.77 5.24 -2.10
N ALA A 48 14.96 5.99 -1.00
CA ALA A 48 13.90 6.77 -0.37
C ALA A 48 13.25 7.78 -1.33
N GLU A 49 14.05 8.48 -2.14
CA GLU A 49 13.53 9.44 -3.14
C GLU A 49 12.68 8.76 -4.21
N ILE A 50 13.07 7.55 -4.65
CA ILE A 50 12.32 6.77 -5.63
C ILE A 50 11.00 6.31 -5.05
N ILE A 51 11.01 5.81 -3.81
CA ILE A 51 9.82 5.36 -3.09
C ILE A 51 8.86 6.53 -2.88
N GLN A 52 9.35 7.67 -2.37
CA GLN A 52 8.55 8.87 -2.15
C GLN A 52 7.90 9.36 -3.45
N GLU A 53 8.66 9.42 -4.53
CA GLU A 53 8.14 9.84 -5.84
C GLU A 53 7.13 8.82 -6.38
N LEU A 54 7.35 7.51 -6.20
CA LEU A 54 6.39 6.47 -6.58
C LEU A 54 5.04 6.65 -5.85
N LEU A 55 5.08 6.97 -4.55
CA LEU A 55 3.86 7.24 -3.76
C LEU A 55 3.13 8.50 -4.21
N ALA A 56 3.87 9.55 -4.57
CA ALA A 56 3.30 10.80 -5.07
C ALA A 56 2.63 10.66 -6.46
N ARG A 57 2.97 9.61 -7.22
CA ARG A 57 2.40 9.38 -8.56
C ARG A 57 0.99 8.81 -8.48
N PRO A 58 0.05 9.28 -9.33
CA PRO A 58 -1.24 8.62 -9.52
C PRO A 58 -1.07 7.18 -10.03
N GLU A 59 -2.03 6.31 -9.72
CA GLU A 59 -2.01 4.88 -10.09
C GLU A 59 -1.62 4.64 -11.56
N GLY A 60 -2.25 5.37 -12.49
CA GLY A 60 -1.99 5.24 -13.93
C GLY A 60 -0.58 5.66 -14.39
N GLN A 61 0.19 6.36 -13.56
CA GLN A 61 1.55 6.83 -13.90
C GLN A 61 2.66 6.00 -13.24
N ARG A 62 2.34 5.20 -12.20
CA ARG A 62 3.34 4.45 -11.40
C ARG A 62 4.14 3.45 -12.21
N SER A 63 3.48 2.67 -13.07
CA SER A 63 4.16 1.69 -13.94
C SER A 63 5.13 2.35 -14.92
N ALA A 64 4.77 3.50 -15.49
CA ALA A 64 5.65 4.24 -16.40
C ALA A 64 6.83 4.85 -15.65
N TYR A 65 6.58 5.40 -14.46
CA TYR A 65 7.61 5.95 -13.59
C TYR A 65 8.62 4.87 -13.17
N LEU A 66 8.14 3.73 -12.64
CA LEU A 66 8.98 2.62 -12.20
C LEU A 66 9.87 2.16 -13.35
N ARG A 67 9.30 1.84 -14.52
CA ARG A 67 10.05 1.44 -15.72
C ARG A 67 11.15 2.42 -16.11
N ARG A 68 10.92 3.72 -15.93
CA ARG A 68 11.91 4.76 -16.25
C ARG A 68 13.08 4.75 -15.27
N VAL A 69 12.81 4.69 -13.97
CA VAL A 69 13.85 4.75 -12.93
C VAL A 69 14.56 3.41 -12.73
N SER A 70 13.92 2.31 -13.12
CA SER A 70 14.42 0.94 -12.96
C SER A 70 14.91 0.29 -14.26
N LYS A 71 15.26 1.09 -15.27
CA LYS A 71 15.58 0.61 -16.64
C LYS A 71 16.63 -0.51 -16.68
N ASN A 72 17.59 -0.50 -15.76
CA ASN A 72 18.68 -1.49 -15.67
C ASN A 72 18.61 -2.34 -14.39
N VAL A 73 17.44 -2.39 -13.76
CA VAL A 73 17.23 -3.01 -12.46
C VAL A 73 16.39 -4.27 -12.65
N SER A 74 16.75 -5.33 -11.92
CA SER A 74 16.06 -6.62 -12.03
C SER A 74 14.57 -6.51 -11.68
N SER A 75 13.75 -7.43 -12.22
CA SER A 75 12.31 -7.50 -11.89
C SER A 75 12.08 -7.70 -10.39
N SER A 76 12.93 -8.51 -9.73
CA SER A 76 12.88 -8.72 -8.28
C SER A 76 13.10 -7.41 -7.52
N THR A 77 14.11 -6.62 -7.90
CA THR A 77 14.39 -5.31 -7.27
C THR A 77 13.28 -4.29 -7.56
N GLN A 78 12.67 -4.32 -8.74
CA GLN A 78 11.48 -3.50 -9.03
C GLN A 78 10.30 -3.87 -8.12
N GLY A 79 10.06 -5.16 -7.93
CA GLY A 79 9.09 -5.66 -6.96
C GLY A 79 9.40 -5.20 -5.54
N MET A 80 10.68 -5.27 -5.14
CA MET A 80 11.16 -4.80 -3.84
C MET A 80 10.84 -3.33 -3.59
N LEU A 81 11.04 -2.45 -4.58
CA LEU A 81 10.67 -1.04 -4.48
C LEU A 81 9.17 -0.84 -4.22
N ILE A 82 8.32 -1.66 -4.84
CA ILE A 82 6.88 -1.62 -4.61
C ILE A 82 6.54 -2.14 -3.20
N VAL A 83 7.20 -3.20 -2.72
CA VAL A 83 7.03 -3.70 -1.34
C VAL A 83 7.40 -2.63 -0.32
N MET A 84 8.53 -1.95 -0.51
CA MET A 84 8.92 -0.82 0.37
C MET A 84 7.91 0.32 0.32
N ALA A 85 7.34 0.62 -0.85
CA ALA A 85 6.28 1.62 -0.98
C ALA A 85 4.99 1.21 -0.24
N ILE A 86 4.61 -0.08 -0.27
CA ILE A 86 3.47 -0.60 0.51
C ILE A 86 3.73 -0.43 2.00
N ILE A 87 4.91 -0.84 2.48
CA ILE A 87 5.30 -0.69 3.89
C ILE A 87 5.28 0.79 4.30
N ALA A 88 5.82 1.68 3.48
CA ALA A 88 5.80 3.11 3.73
C ALA A 88 4.37 3.67 3.88
N GLN A 89 3.42 3.23 3.05
CA GLN A 89 2.02 3.65 3.21
C GLN A 89 1.37 3.12 4.50
N VAL A 90 1.66 1.88 4.89
CA VAL A 90 1.20 1.33 6.18
C VAL A 90 1.75 2.16 7.34
N ARG A 91 3.05 2.51 7.30
CA ARG A 91 3.67 3.39 8.30
C ARG A 91 3.02 4.77 8.34
N VAL A 92 2.74 5.36 7.18
CA VAL A 92 2.04 6.66 7.11
C VAL A 92 0.67 6.58 7.77
N MET A 93 -0.10 5.53 7.51
CA MET A 93 -1.38 5.28 8.17
C MET A 93 -1.21 5.22 9.70
N GLU A 94 -0.30 4.38 10.19
CA GLU A 94 -0.06 4.20 11.62
C GLU A 94 0.46 5.47 12.30
N VAL A 95 1.35 6.23 11.66
CA VAL A 95 1.82 7.55 12.15
C VAL A 95 0.66 8.53 12.27
N ILE A 96 -0.26 8.54 11.29
CA ILE A 96 -1.44 9.40 11.32
C ILE A 96 -2.37 9.02 12.49
N GLU A 97 -2.61 7.73 12.69
CA GLU A 97 -3.41 7.23 13.81
C GLU A 97 -2.76 7.56 15.16
N LEU A 98 -1.44 7.41 15.25
CA LEU A 98 -0.68 7.76 16.44
C LEU A 98 -0.75 9.26 16.72
N ARG A 99 -0.54 10.10 15.71
CA ARG A 99 -0.69 11.56 15.82
C ARG A 99 -2.08 11.93 16.32
N ASP A 100 -3.13 11.30 15.77
CA ASP A 100 -4.51 11.59 16.15
C ASP A 100 -4.78 11.14 17.61
N ARG A 101 -4.23 10.01 18.05
CA ARG A 101 -4.29 9.52 19.44
C ARG A 101 -3.61 10.44 20.44
N PHE A 102 -2.44 10.99 20.08
CA PHE A 102 -1.62 11.83 20.95
C PHE A 102 -1.89 13.34 20.80
N ARG A 103 -2.82 13.73 19.92
CA ARG A 103 -3.11 15.13 19.56
C ARG A 103 -3.26 16.06 20.77
N TYR A 104 -4.03 15.63 21.77
CA TYR A 104 -4.26 16.43 22.98
C TYR A 104 -3.12 16.32 23.99
N SER A 105 -2.44 15.16 24.05
CA SER A 105 -1.29 14.91 24.93
C SER A 105 -0.05 15.72 24.55
N LEU A 106 0.07 16.10 23.28
CA LEU A 106 1.17 16.89 22.72
C LEU A 106 0.81 18.39 22.52
N SER A 107 -0.40 18.80 22.90
CA SER A 107 -0.83 20.19 22.74
C SER A 107 -0.09 21.13 23.72
N PRO A 108 0.31 22.34 23.30
CA PRO A 108 0.89 23.33 24.19
C PRO A 108 -0.09 23.71 25.30
N GLY A 109 0.41 23.90 26.53
CA GLY A 109 -0.39 24.37 27.68
C GLY A 109 -0.50 23.38 28.86
N GLY A 110 0.05 22.17 28.72
CA GLY A 110 0.22 21.23 29.84
C GLY A 110 1.37 21.62 30.78
N GLY A 111 1.33 21.15 32.02
CA GLY A 111 2.47 21.27 32.94
C GLY A 111 3.70 20.50 32.41
N THR A 112 4.89 21.09 32.51
CA THR A 112 6.14 20.59 31.90
C THR A 112 6.37 19.08 32.11
N ARG A 113 6.14 18.56 33.32
CA ARG A 113 6.32 17.14 33.64
C ARG A 113 5.39 16.22 32.85
N ILE A 114 4.12 16.62 32.71
CA ILE A 114 3.10 15.85 31.97
C ILE A 114 3.44 15.86 30.48
N THR A 115 3.84 17.02 29.95
CA THR A 115 4.27 17.13 28.55
C THR A 115 5.47 16.24 28.25
N CYS A 116 6.51 16.23 29.10
CA CYS A 116 7.66 15.33 28.91
C CYS A 116 7.26 13.84 28.95
N ALA A 117 6.41 13.44 29.88
CA ALA A 117 5.92 12.06 29.97
C ALA A 117 5.13 11.65 28.71
N ASN A 118 4.28 12.54 28.19
CA ASN A 118 3.50 12.29 26.98
C ASN A 118 4.37 12.21 25.72
N ILE A 119 5.40 13.05 25.60
CA ILE A 119 6.37 12.97 24.51
C ILE A 119 7.12 11.63 24.55
N TYR A 120 7.53 11.18 25.73
CA TYR A 120 8.18 9.89 25.89
C TYR A 120 7.26 8.72 25.48
N ALA A 121 5.99 8.75 25.91
CA ALA A 121 5.00 7.75 25.50
C ALA A 121 4.75 7.75 23.99
N PHE A 122 4.70 8.93 23.36
CA PHE A 122 4.60 9.06 21.90
C PHE A 122 5.83 8.47 21.19
N ASN A 123 7.04 8.77 21.67
CA ASN A 123 8.27 8.24 21.10
C ASN A 123 8.32 6.70 21.18
N ASN A 124 7.92 6.11 22.31
CA ASN A 124 7.87 4.65 22.44
C ASN A 124 6.91 4.03 21.43
N ALA A 125 5.73 4.62 21.25
CA ALA A 125 4.77 4.12 20.28
C ALA A 125 5.20 4.34 18.81
N MET A 126 5.99 5.38 18.52
CA MET A 126 6.60 5.56 17.19
C MET A 126 7.62 4.47 16.84
N MET A 127 8.32 3.90 17.82
CA MET A 127 9.28 2.81 17.58
C MET A 127 8.59 1.51 17.12
N ASP A 128 7.31 1.32 17.48
CA ASP A 128 6.54 0.15 17.04
C ASP A 128 6.10 0.29 15.56
N VAL A 129 5.94 1.52 15.07
CA VAL A 129 5.52 1.83 13.70
C VAL A 129 6.64 1.62 12.67
N SER A 130 7.92 1.67 13.08
CA SER A 130 9.05 1.50 12.14
C SER A 130 9.33 0.05 11.74
N PHE A 131 8.36 -0.86 11.90
CA PHE A 131 8.55 -2.27 11.63
C PHE A 131 8.74 -2.55 10.11
N MET A 132 9.59 -3.54 9.82
CA MET A 132 10.03 -3.95 8.47
C MET A 132 9.61 -5.40 8.19
N ALA A 133 8.45 -5.82 8.69
CA ALA A 133 7.93 -7.12 8.27
C ALA A 133 7.23 -7.01 6.92
N TRP A 134 7.14 -8.17 6.28
CA TRP A 134 6.27 -8.37 5.14
C TRP A 134 4.84 -7.89 5.47
N PRO A 135 4.22 -7.02 4.65
CA PRO A 135 2.93 -6.42 4.96
C PRO A 135 1.76 -7.39 4.66
N ALA A 136 1.72 -8.52 5.37
CA ALA A 136 0.77 -9.62 5.14
C ALA A 136 -0.69 -9.15 5.15
N ALA A 137 -1.07 -8.32 6.13
CA ALA A 137 -2.42 -7.80 6.27
C ALA A 137 -2.91 -7.02 5.03
N VAL A 138 -2.00 -6.33 4.31
CA VAL A 138 -2.34 -5.60 3.08
C VAL A 138 -2.64 -6.59 1.96
N PHE A 139 -1.81 -7.63 1.78
CA PHE A 139 -2.02 -8.64 0.75
C PHE A 139 -3.27 -9.49 0.99
N GLU A 140 -3.52 -9.87 2.24
CA GLU A 140 -4.75 -10.57 2.64
C GLU A 140 -5.99 -9.73 2.37
N ALA A 141 -5.98 -8.46 2.77
CA ALA A 141 -7.10 -7.54 2.51
C ALA A 141 -7.31 -7.28 1.01
N ALA A 142 -6.23 -7.15 0.23
CA ALA A 142 -6.31 -6.98 -1.23
C ALA A 142 -6.90 -8.24 -1.90
N SER A 143 -6.48 -9.43 -1.46
CA SER A 143 -7.02 -10.71 -1.95
C SER A 143 -8.50 -10.86 -1.62
N ALA A 144 -8.92 -10.55 -0.40
CA ALA A 144 -10.31 -10.61 0.02
C ALA A 144 -11.20 -9.67 -0.81
N LYS A 145 -10.74 -8.43 -1.04
CA LYS A 145 -11.46 -7.43 -1.86
C LYS A 145 -11.61 -7.87 -3.31
N GLU A 146 -10.58 -8.50 -3.89
CA GLU A 146 -10.65 -9.04 -5.24
C GLU A 146 -11.63 -10.23 -5.31
N SER A 147 -11.60 -11.13 -4.34
CA SER A 147 -12.55 -12.26 -4.25
C SER A 147 -14.00 -11.79 -4.14
N GLU A 148 -14.26 -10.75 -3.35
CA GLU A 148 -15.58 -10.13 -3.23
C GLU A 148 -16.03 -9.54 -4.57
N ARG A 149 -15.14 -8.80 -5.26
CA ARG A 149 -15.42 -8.23 -6.58
C ARG A 149 -15.76 -9.30 -7.60
N MET A 150 -14.98 -10.38 -7.65
CA MET A 150 -15.23 -11.51 -8.56
C MET A 150 -16.56 -12.20 -8.25
N SER A 151 -16.91 -12.32 -6.98
CA SER A 151 -18.19 -12.91 -6.56
C SER A 151 -19.37 -12.03 -6.99
N GLN A 152 -19.26 -10.71 -6.85
CA GLN A 152 -20.27 -9.77 -7.33
C GLN A 152 -20.37 -9.79 -8.87
N TRP A 153 -19.23 -9.85 -9.57
CA TRP A 153 -19.21 -9.94 -11.02
C TRP A 153 -19.88 -11.23 -11.53
N ALA A 154 -19.63 -12.38 -10.90
CA ALA A 154 -20.26 -13.65 -11.26
C ALA A 154 -21.81 -13.61 -11.14
N ILE A 155 -22.36 -12.74 -10.29
CA ILE A 155 -23.81 -12.52 -10.18
C ILE A 155 -24.32 -11.66 -11.34
N ILE A 156 -23.55 -10.66 -11.77
CA ILE A 156 -23.97 -9.62 -12.73
C ILE A 156 -23.69 -10.05 -14.18
N GLU A 157 -22.59 -10.74 -14.43
CA GLU A 157 -22.08 -11.15 -15.75
C GLU A 157 -23.15 -11.84 -16.61
N PRO A 158 -23.94 -12.81 -16.11
CA PRO A 158 -24.99 -13.44 -16.90
C PRO A 158 -26.04 -12.45 -17.43
N PHE A 159 -26.39 -11.44 -16.65
CA PHE A 159 -27.36 -10.41 -17.04
C PHE A 159 -26.80 -9.47 -18.09
N ILE A 160 -25.52 -9.10 -17.98
CA ILE A 160 -24.84 -8.26 -18.97
C ILE A 160 -24.70 -9.02 -20.29
N ASP A 161 -24.37 -10.31 -20.24
CA ASP A 161 -24.25 -11.16 -21.42
C ASP A 161 -25.61 -11.34 -22.13
N GLU A 162 -26.69 -11.55 -21.35
CA GLU A 162 -28.04 -11.65 -21.90
C GLU A 162 -28.48 -10.32 -22.53
N PHE A 163 -28.22 -9.19 -21.87
CA PHE A 163 -28.52 -7.87 -22.39
C PHE A 163 -27.74 -7.57 -23.68
N SER A 164 -26.45 -7.90 -23.72
CA SER A 164 -25.59 -7.72 -24.91
C SER A 164 -26.10 -8.56 -26.09
N LYS A 165 -26.45 -9.83 -25.85
CA LYS A 165 -27.04 -10.71 -26.87
C LYS A 165 -28.39 -10.20 -27.37
N ALA A 166 -29.22 -9.62 -26.51
CA ALA A 166 -30.49 -9.03 -26.89
C ALA A 166 -30.30 -7.78 -27.76
N LEU A 167 -29.32 -6.93 -27.42
CA LEU A 167 -28.96 -5.74 -28.19
C LEU A 167 -28.47 -6.10 -29.60
N GLU A 168 -27.62 -7.11 -29.71
CA GLU A 168 -27.10 -7.61 -31.00
C GLU A 168 -28.21 -8.18 -31.91
N ARG A 169 -29.23 -8.82 -31.34
CA ARG A 169 -30.40 -9.30 -32.10
C ARG A 169 -31.23 -8.14 -32.62
N SER A 170 -31.50 -7.13 -31.79
CA SER A 170 -32.26 -5.94 -32.18
C SER A 170 -31.60 -5.12 -33.29
N GLN A 171 -30.27 -5.17 -33.42
CA GLN A 171 -29.53 -4.47 -34.49
C GLN A 171 -29.45 -5.24 -35.80
N LYS A 172 -29.75 -6.55 -35.81
CA LYS A 172 -29.75 -7.39 -37.02
C LYS A 172 -31.12 -7.45 -37.70
N ASP A 173 -32.18 -7.12 -36.97
CA ASP A 173 -33.57 -7.18 -37.44
C ASP A 173 -34.13 -5.80 -37.90
N GLY A 174 -33.29 -4.76 -37.98
CA GLY A 174 -33.65 -3.41 -38.47
C GLY A 174 -32.73 -2.95 -39.59
#